data_AF-A0A959TPM9-F1
#
_entry.id   AF-A0A959TPM9-F1
#
_cell.length_a   1.000
_cell.length_b   1.000
_cell.length_c   1.000
_cell.angle_alpha   90.00
_cell.angle_beta   90.00
_cell.angle_gamma   90.00
#
_symmetry.space_group_name_H-M   'P 1'
#
loop_
_entity.id
_entity.type
_entity.pdbx_description
1 polymer ?
#
loop_
_entity_poly.entity_id
_entity_poly.type
_entity_poly.pdbx_seq_one_letter_code
_entity_poly.pdbx_strand_id
1 'polypeptide(L)'
;MITDRTLLFHRLAHAWVLLAMALQLPDADVLWTQAAGHSVLAGTWAAGLLDPYHFLPAGSVYLGNGLLAMLAVGGLFARPIWWRSAILWWLFVAWMNAAWPTSTGGHQLMANLLFWNIGLALPDRSRFLLARTTAFHIVRFQLLLAYLATTLHKLQGHAWLDGSALSQVASDPAWSLGWLAGLPVLARVFTWATLAFQALFPLAVWWPFTRSL
;
A
#
# COMPACT_ATOMS: atom_id res chain seq x y z
N MET A 1 -18.55 -10.41 15.17
CA MET A 1 -19.15 -9.55 14.14
C MET A 1 -18.05 -8.68 13.56
N ILE A 2 -17.81 -8.74 12.25
CA ILE A 2 -16.97 -7.75 11.57
C ILE A 2 -17.79 -6.47 11.54
N THR A 3 -17.23 -5.37 12.04
CA THR A 3 -17.91 -4.07 12.00
C THR A 3 -17.88 -3.55 10.56
N ASP A 4 -18.85 -2.70 10.18
CA ASP A 4 -18.90 -2.08 8.85
C ASP A 4 -17.60 -1.33 8.50
N ARG A 5 -16.87 -0.91 9.53
CA ARG A 5 -15.63 -0.14 9.46
C ARG A 5 -14.44 -1.00 9.09
N THR A 6 -14.31 -2.15 9.74
CA THR A 6 -13.32 -3.15 9.36
C THR A 6 -13.58 -3.59 7.92
N LEU A 7 -14.84 -3.80 7.54
CA LEU A 7 -15.20 -4.12 6.16
C LEU A 7 -14.81 -3.01 5.17
N LEU A 8 -15.06 -1.74 5.49
CA LEU A 8 -14.64 -0.61 4.68
C LEU A 8 -13.11 -0.58 4.53
N PHE A 9 -12.36 -0.75 5.63
CA PHE A 9 -10.90 -0.82 5.59
C PHE A 9 -10.41 -1.94 4.66
N HIS A 10 -10.98 -3.15 4.77
CA HIS A 10 -10.65 -4.25 3.86
C HIS A 10 -10.88 -3.84 2.41
N ARG A 11 -12.05 -3.28 2.09
CA ARG A 11 -12.39 -2.86 0.72
C ARG A 11 -11.44 -1.80 0.19
N LEU A 12 -11.09 -0.80 1.00
CA LEU A 12 -10.14 0.24 0.63
C LEU A 12 -8.74 -0.32 0.37
N ALA A 13 -8.28 -1.30 1.18
CA ALA A 13 -7.01 -1.98 0.91
C ALA A 13 -7.02 -2.73 -0.43
N HIS A 14 -8.13 -3.41 -0.77
CA HIS A 14 -8.26 -4.11 -2.05
C HIS A 14 -8.37 -3.14 -3.23
N ALA A 15 -9.12 -2.04 -3.07
CA ALA A 15 -9.20 -0.98 -4.07
C ALA A 15 -7.85 -0.34 -4.33
N TRP A 16 -7.05 -0.13 -3.28
CA TRP A 16 -5.69 0.38 -3.41
C TRP A 16 -4.80 -0.60 -4.19
N VAL A 17 -4.86 -1.90 -3.88
CA VAL A 17 -4.09 -2.92 -4.63
C VAL A 17 -4.45 -2.88 -6.11
N LEU A 18 -5.75 -2.82 -6.45
CA LEU A 18 -6.19 -2.72 -7.85
C LEU A 18 -5.70 -1.44 -8.53
N LEU A 19 -5.77 -0.30 -7.83
CA LEU A 19 -5.27 0.96 -8.36
C LEU A 19 -3.76 0.89 -8.61
N ALA A 20 -2.98 0.37 -7.66
CA ALA A 20 -1.55 0.21 -7.80
C ALA A 20 -1.18 -0.69 -8.99
N MET A 21 -1.88 -1.81 -9.16
CA MET A 21 -1.70 -2.69 -10.31
C MET A 21 -2.08 -2.00 -11.62
N ALA A 22 -3.22 -1.32 -11.67
CA ALA A 22 -3.68 -0.62 -12.86
C ALA A 22 -2.70 0.48 -13.31
N LEU A 23 -2.11 1.21 -12.35
CA LEU A 23 -1.11 2.24 -12.62
C LEU A 23 0.20 1.68 -13.17
N GLN A 24 0.51 0.40 -12.93
CA GLN A 24 1.72 -0.25 -13.44
C GLN A 24 1.50 -1.02 -14.75
N LEU A 25 0.25 -1.20 -15.20
CA LEU A 25 -0.05 -1.90 -16.45
C LEU A 25 0.68 -1.35 -17.69
N PRO A 26 0.86 -0.02 -17.86
CA PRO A 26 1.57 0.51 -19.03
C PRO A 26 3.01 0.02 -19.15
N ASP A 27 3.67 -0.26 -18.03
CA ASP A 27 5.07 -0.66 -17.95
C ASP A 27 5.25 -2.14 -17.55
N ALA A 28 4.16 -2.92 -17.55
CA ALA A 28 4.11 -4.29 -17.03
C ALA A 28 5.23 -5.20 -17.57
N ASP A 29 5.50 -5.15 -18.87
CA ASP A 29 6.52 -6.01 -19.49
C ASP A 29 7.92 -5.69 -18.96
N VAL A 30 8.26 -4.40 -18.85
CA VAL A 30 9.56 -3.96 -18.30
C VAL A 30 9.64 -4.33 -16.82
N LEU A 31 8.59 -4.02 -16.06
CA LEU A 31 8.56 -4.19 -14.61
C LEU A 31 8.55 -5.65 -14.16
N TRP A 32 7.98 -6.56 -14.95
CA TRP A 32 7.77 -7.94 -14.52
C TRP A 32 8.68 -8.94 -15.21
N THR A 33 9.22 -8.63 -16.39
CA THR A 33 10.11 -9.55 -17.12
C THR A 33 11.58 -9.13 -17.05
N GLN A 34 11.87 -7.84 -16.87
CA GLN A 34 13.25 -7.30 -16.89
C GLN A 34 13.76 -6.88 -15.51
N ALA A 35 12.88 -6.79 -14.51
CA ALA A 35 13.26 -6.41 -13.16
C ALA A 35 14.02 -7.55 -12.45
N ALA A 36 15.31 -7.64 -12.77
CA ALA A 36 16.29 -8.42 -12.03
C ALA A 36 16.65 -7.68 -10.72
N GLY A 37 15.70 -7.56 -9.81
CA GLY A 37 16.01 -7.23 -8.42
C GLY A 37 16.61 -8.45 -7.76
N HIS A 38 17.85 -8.37 -7.25
CA HIS A 38 18.32 -9.39 -6.31
C HIS A 38 17.47 -9.29 -5.06
N SER A 39 16.67 -10.32 -4.79
CA SER A 39 15.97 -10.46 -3.51
C SER A 39 16.98 -10.25 -2.39
N VAL A 40 16.70 -9.35 -1.45
CA VAL A 40 17.52 -9.17 -0.23
C VAL A 40 17.62 -10.48 0.57
N LEU A 41 16.69 -11.41 0.30
CA LEU A 41 16.63 -12.74 0.89
C LEU A 41 17.32 -13.81 0.05
N ALA A 42 17.98 -13.46 -1.05
CA ALA A 42 18.71 -14.40 -1.90
C ALA A 42 19.66 -15.28 -1.05
N GLY A 43 19.59 -16.59 -1.24
CA GLY A 43 20.35 -17.57 -0.47
C GLY A 43 19.72 -17.99 0.87
N THR A 44 18.57 -17.42 1.26
CA THR A 44 17.80 -17.88 2.42
C THR A 44 16.65 -18.80 1.99
N TRP A 45 16.17 -19.65 2.90
CA TRP A 45 14.98 -20.48 2.67
C TRP A 45 13.72 -19.65 2.39
N ALA A 46 13.68 -18.39 2.87
CA ALA A 46 12.55 -17.49 2.69
C ALA A 46 12.49 -16.90 1.27
N ALA A 47 13.57 -16.97 0.47
CA ALA A 47 13.60 -16.46 -0.89
C ALA A 47 12.52 -17.11 -1.76
N GLY A 48 12.44 -18.45 -1.76
CA GLY A 48 11.45 -19.17 -2.56
C GLY A 48 10.01 -18.92 -2.12
N LEU A 49 9.81 -18.54 -0.85
CA LEU A 49 8.49 -18.19 -0.34
C LEU A 49 8.10 -16.77 -0.74
N LEU A 50 8.97 -15.78 -0.54
CA LEU A 50 8.60 -14.36 -0.70
C LEU A 50 8.89 -13.81 -2.10
N ASP A 51 9.70 -14.51 -2.88
CA ASP A 51 10.01 -14.21 -4.27
C ASP A 51 9.92 -15.49 -5.14
N PRO A 52 8.71 -16.08 -5.27
CA PRO A 52 8.52 -17.31 -6.01
C PRO A 52 8.81 -17.14 -7.51
N TYR A 53 8.67 -15.93 -8.06
CA TYR A 53 8.84 -15.68 -9.49
C TYR A 53 10.30 -15.87 -9.95
N HIS A 54 11.27 -15.75 -9.05
CA HIS A 54 12.66 -16.05 -9.34
C HIS A 54 12.89 -17.52 -9.74
N PHE A 55 12.05 -18.44 -9.24
CA PHE A 55 12.19 -19.88 -9.47
C PHE A 55 11.21 -20.41 -10.52
N LEU A 56 10.31 -19.57 -11.02
CA LEU A 56 9.26 -19.94 -11.96
C LEU A 56 9.59 -19.41 -13.38
N PRO A 57 8.98 -19.98 -14.43
CA PRO A 57 9.12 -19.44 -15.78
C PRO A 57 8.69 -17.97 -15.85
N ALA A 58 9.34 -17.15 -16.69
CA ALA A 58 9.09 -15.70 -16.77
C ALA A 58 7.60 -15.34 -16.96
N GLY A 59 6.83 -16.16 -17.70
CA GLY A 59 5.40 -15.93 -17.91
C GLY A 59 4.51 -16.14 -16.67
N SER A 60 5.03 -16.74 -15.60
CA SER A 60 4.28 -17.02 -14.37
C SER A 60 3.86 -15.77 -13.59
N VAL A 61 4.59 -14.66 -13.77
CA VAL A 61 4.28 -13.37 -13.13
C VAL A 61 2.92 -12.83 -13.58
N TYR A 62 2.57 -12.98 -14.86
CA TYR A 62 1.26 -12.55 -15.38
C TYR A 62 0.11 -13.37 -14.78
N LEU A 63 0.30 -14.67 -14.59
CA LEU A 63 -0.68 -15.52 -13.90
C LEU A 63 -0.84 -15.10 -12.45
N GLY A 64 0.27 -14.84 -11.76
CA GLY A 64 0.30 -14.30 -10.41
C GLY A 64 -0.46 -12.99 -10.27
N ASN A 65 -0.25 -12.07 -11.22
CA ASN A 65 -0.94 -10.78 -11.27
C ASN A 65 -2.42 -10.95 -11.59
N GLY A 66 -2.79 -11.85 -12.49
CA GLY A 66 -4.19 -12.20 -12.73
C GLY A 66 -4.89 -12.68 -11.46
N LEU A 67 -4.24 -13.58 -10.70
CA LEU A 67 -4.77 -14.08 -9.42
C LEU A 67 -4.86 -12.98 -8.35
N LEU A 68 -3.83 -12.12 -8.25
CA LEU A 68 -3.83 -10.98 -7.33
C LEU A 68 -4.98 -10.02 -7.64
N ALA A 69 -5.17 -9.66 -8.91
CA ALA A 69 -6.27 -8.81 -9.34
C ALA A 69 -7.64 -9.46 -9.07
N MET A 70 -7.80 -10.75 -9.37
CA MET A 70 -9.04 -11.49 -9.08
C MET A 70 -9.38 -11.50 -7.59
N LEU A 71 -8.39 -11.75 -6.72
CA LEU A 71 -8.58 -11.70 -5.26
C LEU A 71 -8.92 -10.29 -4.80
N ALA A 72 -8.25 -9.28 -5.35
CA ALA A 72 -8.50 -7.88 -5.03
C ALA A 72 -9.92 -7.45 -5.42
N VAL A 73 -10.37 -7.74 -6.65
CA VAL A 73 -11.76 -7.51 -7.09
C VAL A 73 -12.75 -8.27 -6.23
N GLY A 74 -12.51 -9.56 -5.98
CA GLY A 74 -13.39 -10.38 -5.15
C GLY A 74 -13.55 -9.83 -3.73
N GLY A 75 -12.49 -9.31 -3.13
CA GLY A 75 -12.54 -8.73 -1.79
C GLY A 75 -13.18 -7.35 -1.68
N LEU A 76 -13.45 -6.65 -2.81
CA LEU A 76 -14.32 -5.47 -2.79
C LEU A 76 -15.76 -5.82 -2.39
N PHE A 77 -16.22 -7.02 -2.76
CA PHE A 77 -17.61 -7.44 -2.57
C PHE A 77 -17.76 -8.51 -1.49
N ALA A 78 -16.76 -9.36 -1.29
CA ALA A 78 -16.82 -10.47 -0.36
C ALA A 78 -16.53 -10.06 1.09
N ARG A 79 -17.04 -10.85 2.04
CA ARG A 79 -16.65 -10.72 3.46
C ARG A 79 -15.18 -11.13 3.66
N PRO A 80 -14.40 -10.42 4.48
CA PRO A 80 -13.01 -10.76 4.70
C PRO A 80 -12.92 -12.09 5.45
N ILE A 81 -12.02 -12.97 4.99
CA ILE A 81 -11.62 -14.20 5.69
C ILE A 81 -10.10 -14.27 5.70
N TRP A 82 -9.55 -14.75 6.81
CA TRP A 82 -8.12 -14.69 7.09
C TRP A 82 -7.25 -15.33 6.00
N TRP A 83 -7.64 -16.50 5.47
CA TRP A 83 -6.81 -17.21 4.48
C TRP A 83 -6.78 -16.47 3.13
N ARG A 84 -7.89 -15.86 2.69
CA ARG A 84 -7.90 -15.01 1.48
C ARG A 84 -6.98 -13.81 1.65
N SER A 85 -7.01 -13.20 2.83
CA SER A 85 -6.15 -12.07 3.18
C SER A 85 -4.67 -12.48 3.19
N ALA A 86 -4.36 -13.70 3.65
CA ALA A 86 -3.00 -14.23 3.65
C ALA A 86 -2.47 -14.50 2.24
N ILE A 87 -3.29 -15.12 1.37
CA ILE A 87 -2.92 -15.33 -0.04
C ILE A 87 -2.75 -14.00 -0.76
N LEU A 88 -3.66 -13.03 -0.54
CA LEU A 88 -3.56 -11.70 -1.11
C LEU A 88 -2.27 -10.99 -0.69
N TRP A 89 -1.96 -10.99 0.61
CA TRP A 89 -0.71 -10.43 1.14
C TRP A 89 0.52 -11.09 0.50
N TRP A 90 0.53 -12.42 0.46
CA TRP A 90 1.64 -13.19 -0.09
C TRP A 90 1.89 -12.86 -1.58
N LEU A 91 0.82 -12.89 -2.40
CA LEU A 91 0.89 -12.51 -3.81
C LEU A 91 1.32 -11.05 -4.01
N PHE A 92 0.85 -10.14 -3.13
CA PHE A 92 1.25 -8.74 -3.19
C PHE A 92 2.74 -8.55 -2.88
N VAL A 93 3.28 -9.27 -1.89
CA VAL A 93 4.72 -9.25 -1.57
C VAL A 93 5.54 -9.84 -2.73
N ALA A 94 5.11 -10.97 -3.30
CA ALA A 94 5.75 -11.56 -4.46
C ALA A 94 5.76 -10.60 -5.65
N TRP A 95 4.63 -9.96 -5.93
CA TRP A 95 4.51 -8.94 -6.97
C TRP A 95 5.41 -7.74 -6.72
N MET A 96 5.46 -7.24 -5.48
CA MET A 96 6.32 -6.11 -5.12
C MET A 96 7.81 -6.44 -5.25
N ASN A 97 8.21 -7.68 -4.96
CA ASN A 97 9.58 -8.15 -5.14
C ASN A 97 9.94 -8.27 -6.63
N ALA A 98 9.03 -8.78 -7.45
CA ALA A 98 9.21 -8.78 -8.90
C ALA A 98 9.30 -7.36 -9.46
N ALA A 99 8.45 -6.44 -9.01
CA ALA A 99 8.42 -5.04 -9.43
C ALA A 99 9.35 -4.12 -8.59
N TRP A 100 10.38 -4.68 -7.94
CA TRP A 100 11.23 -3.96 -6.97
C TRP A 100 11.71 -2.58 -7.42
N PRO A 101 12.15 -2.35 -8.69
CA PRO A 101 12.62 -1.04 -9.14
C PRO A 101 11.57 0.08 -9.02
N THR A 102 10.28 -0.27 -9.00
CA THR A 102 9.15 0.67 -8.82
C THR A 102 8.53 0.62 -7.43
N SER A 103 9.06 -0.22 -6.54
CA SER A 103 8.60 -0.27 -5.16
C SER A 103 8.93 1.03 -4.46
N THR A 104 7.92 1.58 -3.79
CA THR A 104 8.02 2.85 -3.06
C THR A 104 7.67 2.59 -1.60
N GLY A 105 7.93 3.57 -0.73
CA GLY A 105 7.49 3.49 0.68
C GLY A 105 5.99 3.22 0.84
N GLY A 106 5.16 3.64 -0.13
CA GLY A 106 3.72 3.34 -0.15
C GLY A 106 3.42 1.85 -0.35
N HIS A 107 4.16 1.17 -1.23
CA HIS A 107 4.04 -0.27 -1.45
C HIS A 107 4.44 -1.06 -0.19
N GLN A 108 5.54 -0.66 0.46
CA GLN A 108 5.99 -1.28 1.71
C GLN A 108 5.00 -1.08 2.86
N LEU A 109 4.43 0.12 2.98
CA LEU A 109 3.36 0.39 3.94
C LEU A 109 2.13 -0.49 3.66
N MET A 110 1.73 -0.62 2.38
CA MET A 110 0.61 -1.48 2.02
C MET A 110 0.88 -2.95 2.30
N ALA A 111 2.08 -3.46 2.02
CA ALA A 111 2.45 -4.83 2.35
C ALA A 111 2.26 -5.11 3.85
N ASN A 112 2.69 -4.18 4.71
CA ASN A 112 2.47 -4.29 6.16
C ASN A 112 0.98 -4.19 6.53
N LEU A 113 0.21 -3.29 5.92
CA LEU A 113 -1.23 -3.21 6.15
C LEU A 113 -1.94 -4.51 5.77
N LEU A 114 -1.61 -5.09 4.61
CA LEU A 114 -2.16 -6.37 4.14
C LEU A 114 -1.79 -7.53 5.05
N PHE A 115 -0.57 -7.55 5.60
CA PHE A 115 -0.16 -8.54 6.59
C PHE A 115 -1.06 -8.49 7.83
N TRP A 116 -1.24 -7.32 8.43
CA TRP A 116 -2.08 -7.17 9.61
C TRP A 116 -3.57 -7.36 9.30
N ASN A 117 -3.97 -7.19 8.03
CA ASN A 117 -5.30 -7.51 7.53
C ASN A 117 -5.68 -8.98 7.75
N ILE A 118 -4.70 -9.88 7.74
CA ILE A 118 -4.89 -11.31 8.07
C ILE A 118 -5.45 -11.45 9.48
N GLY A 119 -4.85 -10.74 10.44
CA GLY A 119 -5.29 -10.71 11.83
C GLY A 119 -6.68 -10.10 11.97
N LEU A 120 -6.98 -9.00 11.27
CA LEU A 120 -8.29 -8.35 11.28
C LEU A 120 -9.42 -9.25 10.73
N ALA A 121 -9.10 -10.11 9.77
CA ALA A 121 -10.02 -11.06 9.15
C ALA A 121 -10.19 -12.39 9.92
N LEU A 122 -9.59 -12.53 11.11
CA LEU A 122 -9.79 -13.71 11.95
C LEU A 122 -11.25 -13.82 12.44
N PRO A 123 -11.78 -15.05 12.61
CA PRO A 123 -13.12 -15.27 13.14
C PRO A 123 -13.32 -14.60 14.51
N ASP A 124 -14.54 -14.13 14.76
CA ASP A 124 -14.91 -13.54 16.06
C ASP A 124 -15.09 -14.61 17.13
N ARG A 125 -13.97 -15.11 17.66
CA ARG A 125 -13.89 -16.09 18.74
C ARG A 125 -12.94 -15.57 19.81
N SER A 126 -13.23 -15.85 21.08
CA SER A 126 -12.43 -15.41 22.23
C SER A 126 -10.94 -15.71 22.08
N ARG A 127 -10.59 -16.90 21.55
CA ARG A 127 -9.20 -17.32 21.30
C ARG A 127 -8.40 -16.45 20.32
N PHE A 128 -9.07 -15.65 19.49
CA PHE A 128 -8.43 -14.76 18.49
C PHE A 128 -8.53 -13.28 18.86
N LEU A 129 -9.12 -12.95 20.01
CA LEU A 129 -9.35 -11.57 20.43
C LEU A 129 -8.03 -10.78 20.53
N LEU A 130 -7.00 -11.38 21.14
CA LEU A 130 -5.69 -10.75 21.27
C LEU A 130 -5.08 -10.46 19.91
N ALA A 131 -5.05 -11.44 19.00
CA ALA A 131 -4.48 -11.27 17.67
C ALA A 131 -5.18 -10.15 16.86
N ARG A 132 -6.52 -10.08 16.91
CA ARG A 132 -7.32 -9.04 16.24
C ARG A 132 -7.04 -7.65 16.82
N THR A 133 -7.02 -7.56 18.15
CA THR A 133 -6.78 -6.29 18.86
C THR A 133 -5.36 -5.78 18.61
N THR A 134 -4.37 -6.68 18.67
CA THR A 134 -2.97 -6.38 18.34
C THR A 134 -2.84 -5.92 16.89
N ALA A 135 -3.44 -6.64 15.92
CA ALA A 135 -3.40 -6.25 14.51
C ALA A 135 -3.98 -4.84 14.30
N PHE A 136 -5.11 -4.53 14.93
CA PHE A 136 -5.71 -3.20 14.87
C PHE A 136 -4.78 -2.12 15.41
N HIS A 137 -4.20 -2.32 16.60
CA HIS A 137 -3.29 -1.34 17.20
C HIS A 137 -2.00 -1.18 16.41
N ILE A 138 -1.46 -2.25 15.82
CA ILE A 138 -0.27 -2.15 14.98
C ILE A 138 -0.58 -1.42 13.67
N VAL A 139 -1.71 -1.70 13.02
CA VAL A 139 -2.19 -0.93 11.84
C VAL A 139 -2.30 0.55 12.16
N ARG A 140 -2.91 0.88 13.29
CA ARG A 140 -3.02 2.26 13.73
C ARG A 140 -1.64 2.89 13.96
N PHE A 141 -0.77 2.20 14.70
CA PHE A 141 0.54 2.71 15.08
C PHE A 141 1.47 2.91 13.88
N GLN A 142 1.51 1.96 12.93
CA GLN A 142 2.33 2.09 11.72
C GLN A 142 1.88 3.29 10.86
N LEU A 143 0.57 3.54 10.74
CA LEU A 143 0.06 4.69 9.99
C LEU A 143 0.45 5.99 10.69
N LEU A 144 0.33 6.05 12.02
CA LEU A 144 0.77 7.21 12.80
C LEU A 144 2.26 7.51 12.58
N LEU A 145 3.11 6.50 12.68
CA LEU A 145 4.55 6.65 12.46
C LEU A 145 4.86 7.06 11.02
N ALA A 146 4.25 6.42 10.02
CA ALA A 146 4.48 6.73 8.62
C ALA A 146 4.11 8.19 8.29
N TYR A 147 2.95 8.66 8.75
CA TYR A 147 2.52 10.04 8.51
C TYR A 147 3.33 11.06 9.31
N LEU A 148 3.69 10.75 10.56
CA LEU A 148 4.54 11.63 11.36
C LEU A 148 5.93 11.77 10.76
N ALA A 149 6.59 10.66 10.43
CA ALA A 149 7.93 10.66 9.84
C ALA A 149 7.94 11.36 8.48
N THR A 150 6.94 11.08 7.63
CA THR A 150 6.80 11.76 6.33
C THR A 150 6.59 13.25 6.50
N THR A 151 5.77 13.67 7.46
CA THR A 151 5.53 15.10 7.74
C THR A 151 6.82 15.78 8.20
N LEU A 152 7.52 15.21 9.19
CA LEU A 152 8.77 15.77 9.71
C LEU A 152 9.84 15.89 8.61
N HIS A 153 9.95 14.88 7.75
CA HIS A 153 10.87 14.94 6.62
C HIS A 153 10.47 16.02 5.60
N LYS A 154 9.19 16.11 5.23
CA LYS A 154 8.71 17.13 4.29
C LYS A 154 8.87 18.55 4.81
N LEU A 155 8.71 18.77 6.12
CA LEU A 155 8.92 20.09 6.74
C LEU A 155 10.39 20.57 6.65
N GLN A 156 11.34 19.69 6.35
CA GLN A 156 12.74 20.06 6.11
C GLN A 156 12.99 20.50 4.66
N GLY A 157 12.07 20.23 3.74
CA GLY A 157 12.23 20.53 2.31
C GLY A 157 11.63 21.88 1.92
N HIS A 158 12.45 22.78 1.37
CA HIS A 158 11.99 24.09 0.89
C HIS A 158 10.81 24.01 -0.09
N ALA A 159 10.83 23.04 -1.01
CA ALA A 159 9.77 22.82 -2.00
C ALA A 159 8.40 22.51 -1.36
N TRP A 160 8.37 21.89 -0.18
CA TRP A 160 7.11 21.63 0.52
C TRP A 160 6.60 22.89 1.22
N LEU A 161 7.52 23.69 1.78
CA LEU A 161 7.21 24.92 2.52
C LEU A 161 6.87 26.10 1.62
N ASP A 162 7.30 26.12 0.36
CA ASP A 162 6.88 27.11 -0.64
C ASP A 162 5.69 26.62 -1.51
N GLY A 163 5.28 25.38 -1.29
CA GLY A 163 4.19 24.71 -2.00
C GLY A 163 4.50 24.32 -3.45
N SER A 164 5.77 24.27 -3.85
CA SER A 164 6.17 23.89 -5.22
C SER A 164 6.40 22.38 -5.40
N ALA A 165 6.46 21.59 -4.33
CA ALA A 165 6.86 20.18 -4.37
C ALA A 165 6.06 19.33 -5.38
N LEU A 166 4.72 19.38 -5.36
CA LEU A 166 3.94 18.60 -6.32
C LEU A 166 4.06 19.13 -7.75
N SER A 167 4.33 20.42 -7.94
CA SER A 167 4.62 20.95 -9.27
C SER A 167 5.96 20.45 -9.80
N GLN A 168 6.98 20.32 -8.94
CA GLN A 168 8.28 19.76 -9.33
C GLN A 168 8.14 18.29 -9.71
N VAL A 169 7.41 17.50 -8.91
CA VAL A 169 7.14 16.08 -9.20
C VAL A 169 6.31 15.94 -10.48
N ALA A 170 5.29 16.77 -10.67
CA ALA A 170 4.43 16.71 -11.85
C ALA A 170 5.15 17.12 -13.16
N SER A 171 6.24 17.88 -13.06
CA SER A 171 7.08 18.26 -14.21
C SER A 171 8.06 17.17 -14.62
N ASP A 172 8.29 16.16 -13.78
CA ASP A 172 9.14 15.03 -14.12
C ASP A 172 8.42 14.13 -15.14
N PRO A 173 8.97 13.94 -16.35
CA PRO A 173 8.36 13.11 -17.39
C PRO A 173 8.09 11.67 -16.95
N ALA A 174 8.79 11.16 -15.93
CA ALA A 174 8.57 9.83 -15.37
C ALA A 174 7.26 9.70 -14.58
N TRP A 175 6.71 10.82 -14.09
CA TRP A 175 5.47 10.85 -13.32
C TRP A 175 4.39 11.47 -14.20
N SER A 176 3.43 10.66 -14.66
CA SER A 176 2.40 10.97 -15.67
C SER A 176 1.37 12.06 -15.30
N LEU A 177 1.76 13.04 -14.50
CA LEU A 177 0.96 14.14 -13.96
C LEU A 177 1.25 15.48 -14.64
N GLY A 178 1.78 15.49 -15.87
CA GLY A 178 2.15 16.72 -16.59
C GLY A 178 1.02 17.76 -16.72
N TRP A 179 -0.24 17.34 -16.71
CA TRP A 179 -1.38 18.26 -16.67
C TRP A 179 -1.42 19.13 -15.41
N LEU A 180 -0.97 18.59 -14.27
CA LEU A 180 -0.91 19.30 -13.00
C LEU A 180 0.23 20.34 -12.98
N ALA A 181 1.32 20.07 -13.70
CA ALA A 181 2.41 21.02 -13.89
C ALA A 181 1.94 22.30 -14.62
N GLY A 182 0.94 22.18 -15.50
CA GLY A 182 0.30 23.32 -16.16
C GLY A 182 -0.61 24.16 -15.25
N LEU A 183 -0.89 23.71 -14.03
CA LEU A 183 -1.82 24.33 -13.08
C LEU A 183 -1.11 24.65 -11.74
N PRO A 184 -0.20 25.64 -11.69
CA PRO A 184 0.69 25.86 -10.54
C PRO A 184 -0.05 26.20 -9.25
N VAL A 185 -1.17 26.92 -9.33
CA VAL A 185 -2.01 27.23 -8.16
C VAL A 185 -2.62 25.95 -7.59
N LEU A 186 -3.11 25.05 -8.44
CA LEU A 186 -3.70 23.78 -8.01
C LEU A 186 -2.64 22.86 -7.40
N ALA A 187 -1.46 22.76 -8.03
CA ALA A 187 -0.33 22.01 -7.50
C ALA A 187 0.10 22.51 -6.11
N ARG A 188 0.09 23.84 -5.91
CA ARG A 188 0.36 24.46 -4.60
C ARG A 188 -0.71 24.12 -3.57
N VAL A 189 -2.00 24.21 -3.92
CA VAL A 189 -3.10 23.80 -3.04
C VAL A 189 -2.95 22.34 -2.63
N PHE A 190 -2.69 21.43 -3.57
CA PHE A 190 -2.48 20.02 -3.26
C PHE A 190 -1.23 19.76 -2.42
N THR A 191 -0.16 20.53 -2.60
CA THR A 191 1.06 20.41 -1.80
C THR A 191 0.75 20.70 -0.33
N TRP A 192 0.12 21.84 -0.06
CA TRP A 192 -0.28 22.22 1.30
C TRP A 192 -1.37 21.33 1.87
N ALA A 193 -2.35 20.91 1.06
CA ALA A 193 -3.40 19.98 1.50
C ALA A 193 -2.81 18.63 1.92
N THR A 194 -1.82 18.13 1.16
CA THR A 194 -1.09 16.90 1.52
C THR A 194 -0.35 17.08 2.83
N LEU A 195 0.41 18.17 2.99
CA LEU A 195 1.17 18.42 4.21
C LEU A 195 0.25 18.57 5.43
N ALA A 196 -0.82 19.34 5.30
CA ALA A 196 -1.82 19.52 6.35
C ALA A 196 -2.51 18.19 6.71
N PHE A 197 -2.92 17.40 5.72
CA PHE A 197 -3.50 16.08 5.97
C PHE A 197 -2.54 15.18 6.75
N GLN A 198 -1.28 15.08 6.32
CA GLN A 198 -0.29 14.22 6.97
C GLN A 198 0.05 14.71 8.39
N ALA A 199 0.14 16.02 8.61
CA ALA A 199 0.41 16.61 9.93
C ALA A 199 -0.77 16.46 10.90
N LEU A 200 -2.01 16.57 10.39
CA LEU A 200 -3.22 16.46 11.20
C LEU A 200 -3.65 15.01 11.42
N PHE A 201 -3.23 14.07 10.57
CA PHE A 201 -3.63 12.66 10.67
C PHE A 201 -3.34 12.05 12.06
N PRO A 202 -2.16 12.26 12.68
CA PRO A 202 -1.91 11.76 14.02
C PRO A 202 -2.92 12.25 15.06
N LEU A 203 -3.32 13.52 15.00
CA LEU A 203 -4.31 14.09 15.90
C LEU A 203 -5.72 13.57 15.59
N ALA A 204 -6.07 13.51 14.30
CA ALA A 204 -7.38 13.11 13.81
C ALA A 204 -7.72 11.66 14.19
N VAL A 205 -6.74 10.76 14.20
CA VAL A 205 -6.93 9.34 14.59
C VAL A 205 -7.34 9.18 16.06
N TRP A 206 -7.00 10.12 16.94
CA TRP A 206 -7.39 10.07 18.36
C TRP A 206 -8.66 10.83 18.68
N TRP A 207 -9.26 11.54 17.73
CA TRP A 207 -10.48 12.30 17.96
C TRP A 207 -11.67 11.36 18.28
N PRO A 208 -12.55 11.67 19.25
CA PRO A 208 -13.63 10.77 19.64
C PRO A 208 -14.55 10.38 18.49
N PHE A 209 -14.78 11.27 17.52
CA PHE A 209 -15.54 10.97 16.30
C PHE A 209 -14.90 9.84 15.48
N THR A 210 -13.57 9.72 15.46
CA THR A 210 -12.85 8.66 14.74
C THR A 210 -12.65 7.39 15.56
N ARG A 211 -12.70 7.46 16.91
CA ARG A 211 -12.85 6.27 17.79
C ARG A 211 -14.27 5.69 17.71
N SER A 212 -15.19 6.61 17.52
CA SER A 212 -16.53 6.58 16.99
C SER A 212 -16.77 5.89 15.65
N LEU A 213 -15.72 5.62 14.86
CA LEU A 213 -15.73 5.18 13.45
C LEU A 213 -14.83 3.95 13.20
#